data_AF-Q66WW4-F1
#
_entry.id   AF-Q66WW4-F1
#
_cell.length_a   1.000
_cell.length_b   1.000
_cell.length_c   1.000
_cell.angle_alpha   90.00
_cell.angle_beta   90.00
_cell.angle_gamma   90.00
#
_symmetry.space_group_name_H-M   'P 1'
#
loop_
_entity.id
_entity.type
_entity.pdbx_description
1 polymer ?
#
loop_
_entity_poly.entity_id
_entity_poly.type
_entity_poly.pdbx_seq_one_letter_code
_entity_poly.pdbx_strand_id
1 'polypeptide(L)' 'TLGDADISHSPDDRHNFTVLLEELRARLDREGNGKRHYLLTIAAAEGRAAEGLELPRIAQSLDWINLM' A
#
# COMPACT_ATOMS: atom_id res chain seq x y z
N THR A 1 7.36 -18.66 13.08
CA THR A 1 6.20 -18.04 12.41
C THR A 1 5.48 -17.18 13.44
N LEU A 2 4.81 -16.10 13.05
CA LEU A 2 4.02 -15.23 13.95
C LEU A 2 2.78 -15.97 14.51
N GLY A 3 3.00 -17.06 15.24
CA GLY A 3 1.93 -17.97 15.71
C GLY A 3 1.08 -17.42 16.84
N ASP A 4 1.54 -16.38 17.53
CA ASP A 4 0.88 -15.89 18.76
C ASP A 4 0.00 -14.65 18.54
N ALA A 5 -0.04 -14.10 17.31
CA ALA A 5 -0.67 -12.80 17.05
C ALA A 5 -2.05 -12.85 16.36
N ASP A 6 -2.59 -14.03 16.03
CA ASP A 6 -3.82 -14.19 15.22
C ASP A 6 -3.83 -13.32 13.94
N ILE A 7 -2.65 -13.15 13.34
CA ILE A 7 -2.48 -12.40 12.10
C ILE A 7 -2.67 -13.38 10.94
N SER A 8 -3.85 -13.31 10.32
CA SER A 8 -4.15 -14.03 9.08
C SER A 8 -3.50 -13.35 7.88
N HIS A 9 -3.07 -14.14 6.91
CA HIS A 9 -2.58 -13.68 5.61
C HIS A 9 -2.97 -14.67 4.52
N SER A 10 -3.04 -14.19 3.28
CA SER A 10 -3.32 -14.96 2.07
C SER A 10 -2.23 -14.73 1.02
N PRO A 11 -1.94 -15.71 0.14
CA PRO A 11 -1.10 -15.48 -1.04
C PRO A 11 -1.57 -14.32 -1.93
N ASP A 12 -2.88 -14.04 -1.94
CA ASP A 12 -3.49 -12.99 -2.75
C ASP A 12 -3.24 -11.58 -2.19
N ASP A 13 -2.80 -11.45 -0.92
CA ASP A 13 -2.62 -10.15 -0.25
C ASP A 13 -1.65 -9.24 -1.02
N ARG A 14 -0.63 -9.83 -1.65
CA ARG A 14 0.32 -9.10 -2.48
C ARG A 14 -0.37 -8.35 -3.61
N HIS A 15 -1.28 -9.00 -4.32
CA HIS A 15 -2.01 -8.38 -5.43
C HIS A 15 -3.13 -7.48 -4.93
N ASN A 16 -3.87 -7.94 -3.92
CA ASN A 16 -5.01 -7.23 -3.33
C ASN A 16 -4.60 -5.90 -2.71
N PHE A 17 -3.44 -5.85 -2.05
CA PHE A 17 -2.90 -4.62 -1.51
C PHE A 17 -2.58 -3.60 -2.61
N THR A 18 -2.06 -4.06 -3.75
CA THR A 18 -1.77 -3.16 -4.88
C THR A 18 -3.05 -2.55 -5.45
N VAL A 19 -4.06 -3.36 -5.76
CA VAL A 19 -5.32 -2.84 -6.31
C VAL A 19 -6.07 -1.98 -5.29
N LEU A 20 -5.94 -2.26 -4.00
CA LEU A 20 -6.44 -1.37 -2.95
C LEU A 20 -5.82 0.03 -3.04
N LEU A 21 -4.49 0.13 -3.19
CA LEU A 21 -3.80 1.42 -3.28
C LEU A 21 -4.16 2.17 -4.57
N GLU A 22 -4.31 1.48 -5.69
CA GLU A 22 -4.76 2.06 -6.96
C GLU A 22 -6.18 2.66 -6.84
N GLU A 23 -7.11 1.90 -6.27
CA GLU A 23 -8.49 2.36 -6.04
C GLU A 23 -8.56 3.53 -5.05
N LEU A 24 -7.76 3.49 -3.98
CA LEU A 24 -7.66 4.59 -3.03
C LEU A 24 -7.12 5.85 -3.70
N ARG A 25 -6.04 5.75 -4.49
CA ARG A 25 -5.49 6.90 -5.23
C ARG A 25 -6.54 7.52 -6.15
N ALA A 26 -7.20 6.68 -6.96
CA ALA A 26 -8.25 7.14 -7.88
C ALA A 26 -9.41 7.81 -7.16
N ARG A 27 -9.79 7.32 -5.98
CA ARG A 27 -10.84 7.93 -5.16
C ARG A 27 -10.38 9.26 -4.59
N LEU A 28 -9.19 9.32 -4.00
CA LEU A 28 -8.63 10.52 -3.41
C LEU A 28 -8.46 11.65 -4.44
N ASP A 29 -8.03 11.32 -5.66
CA ASP A 29 -7.91 12.29 -6.75
C ASP A 29 -9.28 12.87 -7.14
N ARG A 30 -10.31 12.02 -7.17
CA ARG A 30 -11.69 12.43 -7.45
C ARG A 30 -12.26 13.33 -6.36
N GLU A 31 -12.03 13.00 -5.09
CA GLU A 31 -12.47 13.83 -3.95
C GLU A 31 -11.71 15.17 -3.91
N GLY A 32 -10.42 15.14 -4.26
CA GLY A 32 -9.60 16.35 -4.39
C GLY A 32 -10.08 17.28 -5.50
N ASN A 33 -10.61 16.71 -6.58
CA ASN A 33 -11.15 17.40 -7.76
C ASN A 33 -10.22 18.54 -8.26
N GLY A 34 -8.91 18.27 -8.28
CA GLY A 34 -7.84 19.22 -8.66
C GLY A 34 -7.63 20.40 -7.70
N LYS A 35 -8.43 20.53 -6.63
CA LYS A 35 -8.37 21.63 -5.65
C LYS A 35 -7.57 21.27 -4.40
N ARG A 36 -7.44 19.97 -4.12
CA ARG A 36 -6.70 19.45 -2.99
C ARG A 36 -6.02 18.15 -3.38
N HIS A 37 -4.73 18.06 -3.09
CA HIS A 37 -4.01 16.80 -3.15
C HIS A 37 -4.12 16.10 -1.80
N TYR A 38 -4.78 14.94 -1.76
CA TYR A 38 -4.81 14.10 -0.56
C TYR A 38 -3.66 13.12 -0.59
N LEU A 39 -2.88 13.10 0.49
CA LEU A 39 -1.72 12.23 0.61
C LEU A 39 -2.16 10.78 0.81
N LEU A 40 -1.51 9.87 0.09
CA LEU A 40 -1.60 8.43 0.29
C LEU A 40 -0.19 7.90 0.56
N THR A 41 0.00 7.39 1.78
CA THR A 41 1.29 6.86 2.24
C THR A 41 1.07 5.54 2.95
N ILE A 42 2.11 4.73 3.04
CA ILE A 42 2.09 3.48 3.82
C ILE A 42 3.28 3.44 4.77
N ALA A 43 3.21 2.56 5.76
CA ALA A 43 4.38 2.11 6.51
C ALA A 43 4.78 0.73 6.00
N ALA A 44 6.05 0.53 5.66
CA ALA A 44 6.55 -0.73 5.15
C ALA A 44 7.85 -1.12 5.86
N ALA A 45 7.95 -2.39 6.24
CA ALA A 45 9.18 -2.95 6.76
C ALA A 45 10.23 -3.12 5.65
N GLU A 46 11.50 -2.93 6.00
CA GLU A 46 12.61 -3.10 5.07
C GLU A 46 13.02 -4.57 4.82
N GLY A 47 13.90 -4.78 3.83
CA GLY A 47 14.49 -6.09 3.55
C GLY A 47 13.48 -7.11 3.00
N ARG A 48 13.51 -8.34 3.54
CA ARG A 48 12.68 -9.46 3.05
C ARG A 48 11.18 -9.20 3.12
N ALA A 49 10.72 -8.35 4.06
CA ALA A 49 9.31 -7.99 4.15
C ALA A 49 8.83 -7.21 2.92
N ALA A 50 9.70 -6.45 2.27
CA ALA A 50 9.38 -5.70 1.07
C ALA A 50 9.18 -6.59 -0.17
N GLU A 51 9.67 -7.85 -0.16
CA GLU A 51 9.44 -8.82 -1.24
C GLU A 51 7.96 -9.18 -1.40
N GLY A 52 7.17 -9.04 -0.32
CA GLY A 52 5.72 -9.22 -0.33
C GLY A 52 4.94 -8.10 -1.02
N LEU A 53 5.61 -7.03 -1.46
CA LEU A 53 4.99 -5.86 -2.08
C LEU A 53 5.31 -5.78 -3.58
N GLU A 54 4.35 -5.31 -4.37
CA GLU A 54 4.59 -4.95 -5.77
C GLU A 54 5.18 -3.52 -5.88
N LEU A 55 6.36 -3.30 -5.29
CA LEU A 55 6.97 -1.97 -5.11
C LEU A 55 6.89 -1.03 -6.34
N PRO A 56 7.25 -1.45 -7.57
CA PRO A 56 7.18 -0.56 -8.74
C PRO A 56 5.76 -0.12 -9.10
N ARG A 57 4.75 -0.94 -8.79
CA ARG A 57 3.35 -0.66 -9.09
C ARG A 57 2.74 0.23 -8.01
N ILE A 58 2.93 -0.13 -6.73
CA ILE A 58 2.39 0.67 -5.63
C ILE A 58 3.03 2.06 -5.53
N ALA A 59 4.30 2.22 -5.93
CA ALA A 59 4.97 3.53 -5.94
C ALA A 59 4.30 4.56 -6.86
N GLN A 60 3.48 4.13 -7.84
CA GLN A 60 2.72 5.03 -8.70
C GLN A 60 1.49 5.61 -8.00
N SER A 61 0.99 4.93 -6.97
CA SER A 61 -0.17 5.35 -6.17
C SER A 61 0.22 6.14 -4.92
N LEU A 62 1.45 5.95 -4.43
CA LEU A 62 1.90 6.48 -3.15
C LEU A 62 2.69 7.78 -3.32
N ASP A 63 2.50 8.70 -2.39
CA ASP A 63 3.32 9.91 -2.29
C ASP A 63 4.71 9.59 -1.73
N TRP A 64 4.76 8.72 -0.72
CA TRP A 64 5.99 8.12 -0.19
C TRP A 64 5.69 6.89 0.66
N ILE A 65 6.76 6.18 1.04
CA ILE A 65 6.73 5.04 1.96
C ILE A 65 7.52 5.44 3.22
N ASN A 66 6.91 5.26 4.39
CA ASN A 66 7.59 5.38 5.67
C ASN A 66 8.24 4.03 5.99
N LEU A 67 9.58 4.00 5.98
CA LEU A 67 10.33 2.77 6.27
C LEU A 67 10.34 2.50 7.79
N MET A 68 10.08 1.24 8.14
CA MET A 68 10.09 0.73 9.51
C MET A 68 11.14 -0.36 9.71
#